data_AF-A0A819I7T5-F1
#
_entry.id   AF-A0A819I7T5-F1
#
_cell.length_a   1.000
_cell.length_b   1.000
_cell.length_c   1.000
_cell.angle_alpha   90.00
_cell.angle_beta   90.00
_cell.angle_gamma   90.00
#
_symmetry.space_group_name_H-M   'P 1'
#
loop_
_entity.id
_entity.type
_entity.pdbx_description
1 polymer ?
#
loop_
_entity_poly.entity_id
_entity_poly.type
_entity_poly.pdbx_seq_one_letter_code
_entity_poly.pdbx_strand_id
1 'polypeptide(L)'
;MVSFHEPKAGMFIWLKIHGVEDTRKLIYEKALSKEVLLLPGSVFFVDKSKNYPYVRVSYSLCALEQIEIGMERFSKVLQEELIHL
;
A
#
# COMPACT_ATOMS: atom_id res chain seq x y z
N MET A 1 -10.06 5.44 -5.63
CA MET A 1 -8.67 4.93 -5.70
C MET A 1 -8.35 4.00 -4.54
N VAL A 2 -8.54 4.42 -3.29
CA VAL A 2 -8.29 3.58 -2.10
C VAL A 2 -9.49 3.66 -1.15
N SER A 3 -9.79 2.58 -0.43
CA SER A 3 -10.69 2.58 0.73
C SER A 3 -10.02 1.94 1.95
N PHE A 4 -10.36 2.42 3.14
CA PHE A 4 -9.92 1.86 4.41
C PHE A 4 -10.88 2.25 5.53
N HIS A 5 -10.76 1.58 6.67
CA HIS A 5 -11.45 1.95 7.90
C HIS A 5 -10.45 2.62 8.85
N GLU A 6 -10.87 3.71 9.49
CA GLU A 6 -10.05 4.38 10.50
C GLU A 6 -9.72 3.39 11.64
N PRO A 7 -8.43 3.16 11.95
CA PRO A 7 -8.06 2.22 12.99
C PRO A 7 -8.41 2.80 14.37
N LYS A 8 -9.19 2.05 15.15
CA LYS A 8 -9.53 2.45 16.53
C LYS A 8 -8.37 2.29 17.52
N ALA A 9 -7.39 1.47 17.17
CA ALA A 9 -6.20 1.18 17.97
C ALA A 9 -5.11 0.56 17.08
N GLY A 10 -3.90 0.43 17.63
CA GLY A 10 -2.76 -0.24 16.98
C GLY A 10 -1.81 0.75 16.30
N MET A 11 -1.12 0.28 15.27
CA MET A 11 -0.08 1.03 14.57
C MET A 11 -0.09 0.87 13.05
N PHE A 12 -1.19 0.34 12.51
CA PHE A 12 -1.32 0.01 11.10
C PHE A 12 -2.61 0.55 10.49
N ILE A 13 -2.54 0.92 9.21
CA ILE A 13 -3.70 1.17 8.36
C ILE A 13 -3.76 0.07 7.30
N TRP A 14 -4.95 -0.49 7.09
CA TRP A 14 -5.19 -1.51 6.08
C TRP A 14 -5.93 -0.91 4.89
N LEU A 15 -5.23 -0.76 3.78
CA LEU A 15 -5.75 -0.14 2.56
C LEU A 15 -6.23 -1.21 1.59
N LYS A 16 -7.41 -0.99 0.99
CA LYS A 16 -7.85 -1.68 -0.23
C LYS A 16 -7.62 -0.78 -1.44
N ILE A 17 -6.82 -1.24 -2.39
CA ILE A 17 -6.51 -0.54 -3.63
C ILE A 17 -7.52 -0.97 -4.70
N HIS A 18 -8.31 -0.04 -5.22
CA HIS A 18 -9.27 -0.32 -6.28
C HIS A 18 -8.57 -0.29 -7.64
N GLY A 19 -8.92 -1.23 -8.54
CA GLY A 19 -8.28 -1.36 -9.86
C GLY A 19 -6.99 -2.18 -9.86
N VAL A 20 -6.46 -2.56 -8.70
CA VAL A 20 -5.28 -3.44 -8.58
C VAL A 20 -5.71 -4.75 -7.93
N GLU A 21 -5.59 -5.86 -8.65
CA GLU A 21 -5.92 -7.18 -8.08
C GLU A 21 -4.85 -7.72 -7.15
N ASP A 22 -3.57 -7.48 -7.48
CA ASP A 22 -2.42 -7.97 -6.73
C ASP A 22 -1.41 -6.85 -6.46
N THR A 23 -1.18 -6.58 -5.18
CA THR A 23 -0.30 -5.50 -4.73
C THR A 23 1.17 -5.90 -4.62
N ARG A 24 1.55 -7.17 -4.87
CA ARG A 24 2.95 -7.63 -4.76
C ARG A 24 3.90 -6.82 -5.64
N LYS A 25 3.62 -6.73 -6.96
CA LYS A 25 4.43 -5.95 -7.91
C LYS A 25 4.36 -4.45 -7.64
N LEU A 26 3.16 -3.96 -7.32
CA LEU A 26 2.95 -2.56 -6.96
C LEU A 26 3.89 -2.13 -5.81
N ILE A 27 4.03 -2.97 -4.78
CA ILE A 27 4.86 -2.65 -3.62
C ILE A 27 6.34 -2.95 -3.86
N TYR A 28 6.70 -4.17 -4.25
CA TYR A 28 8.09 -4.59 -4.29
C TYR A 28 8.88 -4.10 -5.51
N GLU A 29 8.20 -3.63 -6.56
CA GLU A 29 8.85 -3.06 -7.73
C GLU A 29 8.58 -1.55 -7.80
N LYS A 30 7.31 -1.17 -7.94
CA LYS A 30 6.94 0.22 -8.27
C LYS A 30 7.10 1.18 -7.09
N ALA A 31 6.55 0.85 -5.92
CA ALA A 31 6.70 1.67 -4.73
C ALA A 31 8.15 1.70 -4.23
N LEU A 32 8.84 0.55 -4.25
CA LEU A 32 10.24 0.46 -3.86
C LEU A 32 11.14 1.34 -4.76
N SER A 33 10.87 1.41 -6.07
CA SER A 33 11.60 2.30 -6.99
C SER A 33 11.46 3.79 -6.69
N LYS A 34 10.40 4.16 -5.95
CA LYS A 34 10.17 5.53 -5.46
C LYS A 34 10.49 5.69 -3.98
N GLU A 35 11.32 4.80 -3.43
CA GLU A 35 11.78 4.82 -2.04
C GLU A 35 10.62 4.76 -1.02
N VAL A 36 9.55 4.03 -1.35
CA VAL A 36 8.43 3.74 -0.44
C VAL A 36 8.35 2.24 -0.21
N LEU A 37 8.45 1.83 1.05
CA LEU A 37 8.31 0.42 1.45
C LEU A 37 7.08 0.25 2.34
N LEU A 38 6.14 -0.57 1.86
CA LEU A 38 4.93 -1.00 2.58
C LEU A 38 4.86 -2.53 2.54
N LEU A 39 3.78 -3.13 3.04
CA LEU A 39 3.58 -4.58 2.93
C LEU A 39 2.39 -4.92 2.05
N PRO A 40 2.56 -5.77 1.03
CA PRO A 40 1.43 -6.27 0.26
C PRO A 40 0.57 -7.19 1.14
N GLY A 41 -0.74 -7.13 0.93
CA GLY A 41 -1.71 -7.82 1.76
C GLY A 41 -1.59 -9.35 1.69
N SER A 42 -1.08 -9.87 0.57
CA SER A 42 -0.87 -11.31 0.34
C SER A 42 0.02 -11.97 1.41
N VAL A 43 0.87 -11.22 2.11
CA VAL A 43 1.68 -11.76 3.23
C VAL A 43 0.80 -12.26 4.38
N PHE A 44 -0.38 -11.68 4.58
CA PHE A 44 -1.29 -11.95 5.70
C PHE A 44 -2.34 -13.04 5.44
N PHE A 45 -2.41 -13.59 4.23
CA PHE A 45 -3.34 -14.66 3.88
C PHE A 45 -2.63 -16.01 3.75
N VAL A 46 -3.28 -17.10 4.16
CA VAL A 46 -2.72 -18.45 4.07
C VAL A 46 -2.59 -18.91 2.61
N ASP A 47 -3.64 -18.70 1.83
CA ASP A 47 -3.68 -19.09 0.42
C ASP A 47 -2.90 -18.09 -0.45
N LYS A 48 -1.66 -18.46 -0.82
CA LYS A 48 -0.76 -17.63 -1.64
C LYS A 48 -1.06 -17.68 -3.14
N SER A 49 -1.96 -18.55 -3.59
CA SER A 49 -2.33 -18.68 -5.00
C SER A 49 -3.26 -17.57 -5.49
N LYS A 50 -3.94 -16.89 -4.56
CA LYS A 50 -4.87 -15.80 -4.85
C LYS A 50 -4.19 -14.43 -4.90
N ASN A 51 -4.84 -13.53 -5.61
CA ASN A 51 -4.49 -12.12 -5.65
C ASN A 51 -5.22 -11.37 -4.54
N TYR A 52 -4.53 -10.41 -3.91
CA TYR A 52 -5.06 -9.64 -2.80
C TYR A 52 -4.85 -8.14 -3.04
N PRO A 53 -5.93 -7.34 -3.15
CA PRO A 53 -5.86 -5.92 -3.49
C PRO A 53 -5.54 -5.04 -2.28
N TYR A 54 -4.79 -5.56 -1.31
CA TYR A 54 -4.60 -4.90 -0.01
C TYR A 54 -3.14 -4.49 0.23
N VAL A 55 -2.94 -3.44 1.02
CA VAL A 55 -1.63 -2.96 1.47
C VAL A 55 -1.70 -2.60 2.96
N ARG A 56 -0.70 -3.01 3.74
CA ARG A 56 -0.54 -2.58 5.13
C ARG A 56 0.45 -1.41 5.20
N VAL A 57 0.01 -0.31 5.79
CA VAL A 57 0.83 0.87 6.09
C VAL A 57 1.13 0.88 7.59
N SER A 58 2.38 1.15 7.97
CA SER A 58 2.81 1.31 9.36
C SER A 58 3.09 2.77 9.65
N TYR A 59 2.63 3.27 10.80
CA TYR A 59 2.90 4.64 11.26
C TYR A 59 3.64 4.69 12.61
N SER A 60 4.15 3.54 13.09
CA SER A 60 4.79 3.44 14.42
C SER A 60 6.14 4.12 14.57
N LEU A 61 6.94 4.23 13.50
CA LEU A 61 8.35 4.62 13.58
C LEU A 61 8.73 5.80 12.67
N CYS A 62 7.85 6.23 11.78
CA CYS A 62 8.13 7.32 10.85
C CYS A 62 7.77 8.67 11.47
N ALA A 63 8.63 9.67 11.27
CA ALA A 63 8.28 11.05 11.57
C ALA A 63 7.14 11.54 10.64
N LEU A 64 6.39 12.56 11.05
CA LEU A 64 5.25 13.06 10.28
C LEU A 64 5.66 13.49 8.86
N GLU A 65 6.81 14.13 8.73
CA GLU A 65 7.36 14.58 7.44
C GLU A 65 7.67 13.40 6.52
N GLN A 66 8.17 12.29 7.08
CA GLN A 66 8.42 11.06 6.31
C GLN A 66 7.12 10.39 5.88
N ILE A 67 6.07 10.46 6.71
CA ILE A 67 4.74 9.95 6.37
C ILE A 67 4.17 10.75 5.20
N GLU A 68 4.23 12.09 5.25
CA GLU A 68 3.74 12.95 4.16
C GLU A 68 4.45 12.65 2.84
N ILE A 69 5.79 12.64 2.84
CA ILE A 69 6.61 12.34 1.65
C ILE A 69 6.32 10.93 1.13
N GLY A 70 6.25 9.94 2.03
CA GLY A 70 5.97 8.55 1.67
C GLY A 70 4.59 8.37 1.04
N MET A 71 3.56 9.02 1.59
CA MET A 71 2.20 8.97 1.06
C MET A 71 2.06 9.74 -0.25
N GLU A 72 2.76 10.87 -0.43
CA GLU A 72 2.80 11.58 -1.72
C GLU A 72 3.42 10.69 -2.81
N ARG A 73 4.58 10.10 -2.53
CA ARG A 73 5.25 9.16 -3.45
C ARG A 73 4.35 7.97 -3.77
N PHE A 74 3.71 7.37 -2.77
CA PHE A 74 2.78 6.26 -2.97
C PHE A 74 1.57 6.66 -3.81
N SER A 75 1.02 7.85 -3.60
CA SER A 75 -0.07 8.39 -4.43
C SER A 75 0.32 8.48 -5.91
N LYS A 76 1.54 8.94 -6.21
CA LYS A 76 2.07 8.97 -7.59
C LYS A 76 2.19 7.57 -8.20
N VAL A 77 2.62 6.57 -7.42
CA VAL A 77 2.65 5.16 -7.86
C VAL A 77 1.25 4.67 -8.22
N LEU A 78 0.24 4.96 -7.38
CA LEU A 78 -1.14 4.56 -7.65
C LEU A 78 -1.71 5.26 -8.89
N GLN A 79 -1.41 6.54 -9.09
CA GLN A 79 -1.85 7.26 -10.28
C GLN A 79 -1.26 6.63 -11.54
N GLU A 80 0.04 6.40 -11.60
CA GLU A 80 0.69 5.76 -12.76
C GLU A 80 0.16 4.34 -13.02
N GLU A 81 -0.15 3.57 -11.96
CA GLU A 81 -0.74 2.23 -12.12
C GLU A 81 -2.13 2.27 -12.74
N LEU A 82 -2.94 3.25 -12.32
CA LEU A 82 -4.37 3.29 -12.60
C LEU A 82 -4.70 4.14 -13.83
N ILE A 83 -3.77 4.95 -14.35
CA ILE A 83 -3.93 5.73 -15.60
C ILE A 83 -4.12 4.81 -16.82
N HIS A 84 -3.74 3.53 -16.74
CA HIS A 84 -3.87 2.56 -17.82
C HIS A 84 -5.12 1.67 -17.76
N LEU A 85 -6.04 1.94 -16.82
CA LEU A 85 -7.36 1.28 -16.71
C LEU A 85 -8.47 2.20 -17.21
#